data_AF-A0A1I8G4K2-F1
#
_entry.id   AF-A0A1I8G4K2-F1
#
_cell.length_a   1.000
_cell.length_b   1.000
_cell.length_c   1.000
_cell.angle_alpha   90.00
_cell.angle_beta   90.00
_cell.angle_gamma   90.00
#
_symmetry.space_group_name_H-M   'P 1'
#
loop_
_entity.id
_entity.type
_entity.pdbx_description
1 polymer ?
#
loop_
_entity_poly.entity_id
_entity_poly.type
_entity_poly.pdbx_seq_one_letter_code
_entity_poly.pdbx_strand_id
1 'polypeptide(L)'
;ERTPTATDFVNEDFVGINGKSYTLMDFPRSTTSKYIRAFALAKYGHEYVQAHVFGEFAGPSQRPMASTEVITELQRVLNKVFRIPREHMMTSWHAVKDSLNRIGPETNYRKRKSEDRSQNTNSTQ
;
A
#
# COMPACT_ATOMS: atom_id res chain seq x y z
N GLU A 1 2.29 -18.16 -30.35
CA GLU A 1 2.35 -17.65 -28.97
C GLU A 1 1.20 -16.64 -28.78
N ARG A 2 0.40 -16.76 -27.72
CA ARG A 2 -0.71 -15.82 -27.47
C ARG A 2 -0.18 -14.59 -26.74
N THR A 3 -0.41 -13.40 -27.28
CA THR A 3 -0.12 -12.14 -26.60
C THR A 3 -0.99 -12.06 -25.35
N PRO A 4 -0.41 -12.01 -24.14
CA PRO A 4 -1.18 -11.94 -22.91
C PRO A 4 -2.03 -10.66 -22.92
N THR A 5 -3.32 -10.82 -22.67
CA THR A 5 -4.28 -9.70 -22.61
C THR A 5 -4.19 -9.02 -21.26
N ALA A 6 -4.62 -7.76 -21.17
CA ALA A 6 -4.69 -7.01 -19.91
C ALA A 6 -5.45 -7.77 -18.79
N THR A 7 -6.33 -8.70 -19.17
CA THR A 7 -7.11 -9.58 -18.29
C THR A 7 -6.28 -10.75 -17.75
N ASP A 8 -5.40 -11.34 -18.56
CA ASP A 8 -4.50 -12.43 -18.16
C ASP A 8 -3.51 -11.96 -17.07
N PHE A 9 -3.19 -10.66 -17.09
CA PHE A 9 -2.27 -10.06 -16.14
C PHE A 9 -2.87 -9.91 -14.73
N VAL A 10 -4.15 -9.63 -14.56
CA VAL A 10 -4.71 -9.36 -13.21
C VAL A 10 -4.96 -10.64 -12.39
N ASN A 11 -4.85 -11.80 -13.04
CA ASN A 11 -5.01 -13.11 -12.43
C ASN A 11 -3.68 -13.75 -11.99
N GLU A 12 -2.58 -12.99 -11.96
CA GLU A 12 -1.30 -13.50 -11.41
C GLU A 12 -1.49 -13.80 -9.92
N ASP A 13 -1.32 -15.08 -9.58
CA ASP A 13 -1.37 -15.59 -8.23
C ASP A 13 -0.02 -15.41 -7.53
N PHE A 14 -0.08 -15.12 -6.24
CA PHE A 14 1.09 -15.13 -5.38
C PHE A 14 0.72 -15.64 -4.00
N VAL A 15 1.66 -16.31 -3.36
CA VAL A 15 1.50 -16.77 -1.97
C VAL A 15 1.87 -15.62 -1.05
N GLY A 16 0.94 -15.22 -0.20
CA GLY A 16 1.16 -14.23 0.85
C GLY A 16 1.97 -14.80 2.01
N ILE A 17 2.43 -13.94 2.90
CA ILE A 17 3.27 -14.34 4.03
C ILE A 17 2.58 -15.27 5.03
N ASN A 18 1.24 -15.32 5.00
CA ASN A 18 0.41 -16.21 5.80
C ASN A 18 0.16 -17.58 5.13
N GLY A 19 0.81 -17.85 3.99
CA GLY A 19 0.64 -19.10 3.23
C GLY A 19 -0.62 -19.17 2.37
N LYS A 20 -1.45 -18.12 2.32
CA LYS A 20 -2.63 -18.06 1.46
C LYS A 20 -2.27 -17.54 0.07
N SER A 21 -2.91 -18.09 -0.96
CA SER A 21 -2.80 -17.56 -2.33
C SER A 21 -3.71 -16.36 -2.51
N TYR A 22 -3.19 -15.33 -3.18
CA TYR A 22 -3.87 -14.08 -3.52
C TYR A 22 -3.68 -13.79 -5.01
N THR A 23 -4.63 -13.05 -5.59
CA THR A 23 -4.52 -12.42 -6.90
C THR A 23 -4.49 -10.91 -6.74
N LEU A 24 -4.10 -10.19 -7.80
CA LEU A 24 -4.17 -8.72 -7.81
C LEU A 24 -5.63 -8.19 -7.76
N MET A 25 -6.63 -9.05 -7.98
CA MET A 25 -8.04 -8.68 -7.87
C MET A 25 -8.58 -8.71 -6.43
N ASP A 26 -7.87 -9.36 -5.50
CA ASP A 26 -8.32 -9.50 -4.11
C ASP A 26 -8.17 -8.22 -3.29
N PHE A 27 -7.48 -7.21 -3.82
CA PHE A 27 -7.21 -5.95 -3.13
C PHE A 27 -8.15 -4.82 -3.57
N PRO A 28 -8.64 -3.99 -2.62
CA PRO A 28 -9.58 -2.93 -2.93
C PRO A 28 -8.93 -1.85 -3.81
N ARG A 29 -9.46 -1.66 -5.03
CA ARG A 29 -9.06 -0.61 -5.97
C ARG A 29 -9.62 0.77 -5.57
N SER A 30 -9.31 1.21 -4.36
CA SER A 30 -9.70 2.54 -3.86
C SER A 30 -8.72 3.60 -4.38
N THR A 31 -7.67 3.90 -3.63
CA THR A 31 -6.56 4.73 -4.11
C THR A 31 -5.33 3.89 -4.38
N THR A 32 -4.47 4.36 -5.27
CA THR A 32 -3.19 3.74 -5.61
C THR A 32 -2.37 3.37 -4.36
N SER A 33 -2.31 4.28 -3.38
CA SER A 33 -1.62 4.07 -2.11
C SER A 33 -2.27 3.00 -1.23
N LYS A 34 -3.59 3.00 -1.09
CA LYS A 34 -4.32 1.99 -0.29
C LYS A 34 -4.20 0.61 -0.91
N TYR A 35 -4.25 0.53 -2.24
CA TYR A 35 -4.06 -0.72 -2.97
C TYR A 35 -2.66 -1.28 -2.74
N ILE A 36 -1.62 -0.47 -2.94
CA ILE A 36 -0.23 -0.88 -2.69
C ILE A 36 0.00 -1.27 -1.25
N ARG A 37 -0.64 -0.58 -0.30
CA ARG A 37 -0.62 -0.97 1.10
C ARG A 37 -1.16 -2.37 1.32
N ALA A 38 -2.35 -2.66 0.82
CA ALA A 38 -2.99 -3.95 1.01
C ALA A 38 -2.17 -5.09 0.37
N PHE A 39 -1.66 -4.87 -0.84
CA PHE A 39 -0.78 -5.82 -1.52
C PHE A 39 0.50 -6.09 -0.72
N ALA A 40 1.23 -5.04 -0.32
CA ALA A 40 2.49 -5.18 0.39
C ALA A 40 2.30 -5.88 1.74
N LEU A 41 1.22 -5.55 2.47
CA LEU A 41 0.87 -6.20 3.74
C LEU A 41 0.61 -7.70 3.56
N ALA A 42 -0.11 -8.09 2.51
CA ALA A 42 -0.36 -9.50 2.22
C ALA A 42 0.93 -10.25 1.85
N LYS A 43 1.82 -9.61 1.06
CA LYS A 43 3.02 -10.25 0.54
C LYS A 43 4.18 -10.32 1.54
N TYR A 44 4.48 -9.23 2.23
CA TYR A 44 5.68 -9.13 3.08
C TYR A 44 5.35 -9.02 4.58
N GLY A 45 4.07 -8.90 4.94
CA GLY A 45 3.65 -8.82 6.33
C GLY A 45 3.74 -7.41 6.93
N HIS A 46 3.01 -7.22 8.02
CA HIS A 46 2.82 -5.91 8.64
C HIS A 46 4.12 -5.28 9.15
N GLU A 47 4.97 -6.07 9.83
CA GLU A 47 6.21 -5.57 10.44
C GLU A 47 7.20 -5.07 9.40
N TYR A 48 7.49 -5.89 8.38
CA TYR A 48 8.42 -5.53 7.31
C TYR A 48 7.92 -4.30 6.55
N VAL A 49 6.64 -4.29 6.22
CA VAL A 49 6.01 -3.19 5.51
C VAL A 49 6.09 -1.90 6.32
N GLN A 50 5.80 -1.94 7.62
CA GLN A 50 5.88 -0.78 8.50
C GLN A 50 7.32 -0.31 8.78
N ALA A 51 8.30 -1.20 8.68
CA ALA A 51 9.70 -0.86 8.92
C ALA A 51 10.41 -0.30 7.68
N HIS A 52 10.06 -0.81 6.49
CA HIS A 52 10.88 -0.63 5.28
C HIS A 52 10.12 -0.02 4.10
N VAL A 53 8.80 -0.20 4.04
CA VAL A 53 7.99 0.22 2.88
C VAL A 53 7.16 1.46 3.22
N PHE A 54 6.48 1.48 4.37
CA PHE A 54 5.62 2.54 4.89
C PHE A 54 6.05 2.85 6.32
N GLY A 55 6.24 4.10 6.71
CA GLY A 55 6.61 4.37 8.09
C GLY A 55 6.73 5.85 8.35
N GLU A 56 6.06 6.31 9.41
CA GLU A 56 6.02 7.71 9.79
C GLU A 56 7.44 8.25 10.03
N PHE A 57 7.68 9.31 9.27
CA PHE A 57 8.73 10.31 9.39
C PHE A 57 8.60 11.03 10.75
N ALA A 58 9.08 10.42 11.83
CA ALA A 58 9.18 11.10 13.13
C ALA A 58 10.32 10.52 13.96
N GLY A 59 11.56 10.80 13.57
CA GLY A 59 12.73 10.51 14.40
C GLY A 59 14.07 10.58 13.66
N PRO A 60 15.19 10.78 14.38
CA PRO A 60 16.52 11.00 13.81
C PRO A 60 17.21 9.74 13.24
N SER A 61 16.56 8.58 13.28
CA SER A 61 17.15 7.31 12.87
C SER A 61 16.85 7.00 11.40
N GLN A 62 17.87 7.08 10.54
CA GLN A 62 17.84 6.51 9.19
C GLN A 62 17.53 5.01 9.32
N ARG A 63 16.29 4.62 9.01
CA ARG A 63 15.94 3.20 8.93
C ARG A 63 16.30 2.65 7.55
N PRO A 64 16.67 1.35 7.48
CA PRO A 64 16.97 0.70 6.22
C PRO A 64 15.73 0.72 5.30
N MET A 65 15.92 1.29 4.11
CA MET A 65 14.91 1.27 3.05
C MET A 65 14.60 -0.17 2.63
N ALA A 66 13.38 -0.41 2.15
CA ALA A 66 13.08 -1.65 1.43
C ALA A 66 14.12 -1.90 0.33
N SER A 67 14.46 -3.17 0.12
CA SER A 67 15.38 -3.55 -0.94
C SER A 67 14.90 -3.07 -2.32
N THR A 68 15.84 -2.88 -3.24
CA THR A 68 15.53 -2.52 -4.62
C THR A 68 14.52 -3.49 -5.25
N GLU A 69 14.63 -4.79 -4.95
CA GLU A 69 13.72 -5.83 -5.44
C GLU A 69 12.27 -5.58 -5.01
N VAL A 70 12.05 -5.26 -3.73
CA VAL A 70 10.71 -4.95 -3.22
C VAL A 70 10.18 -3.67 -3.86
N ILE A 71 11.01 -2.64 -4.01
CA ILE A 71 10.60 -1.39 -4.67
C ILE A 71 10.21 -1.65 -6.13
N THR A 72 11.01 -2.40 -6.86
CA THR A 72 10.75 -2.77 -8.26
C THR A 72 9.47 -3.60 -8.38
N GLU A 73 9.21 -4.51 -7.45
CA GLU A 73 7.97 -5.27 -7.44
C GLU A 73 6.74 -4.38 -7.20
N LEU A 74 6.80 -3.46 -6.24
CA LEU A 74 5.70 -2.55 -5.97
C LEU A 74 5.43 -1.61 -7.16
N GLN A 75 6.48 -1.14 -7.85
CA GLN A 75 6.36 -0.38 -9.10
C GLN A 75 5.76 -1.23 -10.24
N ARG A 76 6.14 -2.51 -10.34
CA ARG A 76 5.55 -3.45 -11.31
C ARG A 76 4.05 -3.58 -11.08
N VAL A 77 3.62 -3.75 -9.82
CA VAL A 77 2.19 -3.86 -9.45
C VAL A 77 1.45 -2.56 -9.76
N LEU A 78 2.04 -1.40 -9.46
CA LEU A 78 1.48 -0.09 -9.81
C LEU A 78 1.21 0.03 -11.30
N ASN A 79 2.23 -0.25 -12.12
CA ASN A 79 2.11 -0.21 -13.56
C ASN A 79 0.99 -1.13 -14.06
N LYS A 80 0.97 -2.36 -13.52
CA LYS A 80 0.07 -3.41 -13.97
C LYS A 80 -1.40 -3.13 -13.65
N VAL A 81 -1.68 -2.61 -12.45
CA VAL A 81 -3.04 -2.40 -11.95
C VAL A 81 -3.62 -1.08 -12.43
N PHE A 82 -2.79 -0.03 -12.47
CA PHE A 82 -3.25 1.34 -12.78
C PHE A 82 -2.82 1.84 -14.16
N ARG A 83 -2.09 1.03 -14.93
CA ARG A 83 -1.61 1.35 -16.29
C ARG A 83 -0.86 2.69 -16.35
N ILE A 84 -0.01 2.92 -15.35
CA ILE A 84 0.76 4.16 -15.22
C ILE A 84 1.81 4.20 -16.34
N PRO A 85 1.85 5.24 -17.19
CA PRO A 85 2.88 5.37 -18.21
C PRO A 85 4.29 5.33 -17.62
N ARG A 86 5.26 4.78 -18.35
CA ARG A 86 6.62 4.55 -17.86
C ARG A 86 7.28 5.86 -17.41
N GLU A 87 7.05 6.94 -18.15
CA GLU A 87 7.52 8.30 -17.87
C GLU A 87 6.97 8.88 -16.55
N HIS A 88 5.82 8.39 -16.08
CA HIS A 88 5.18 8.84 -14.84
C HIS A 88 5.40 7.88 -13.67
N MET A 89 6.11 6.76 -13.87
CA MET A 89 6.25 5.72 -12.86
C MET A 89 6.98 6.22 -11.60
N MET A 90 8.07 6.96 -11.78
CA MET A 90 8.88 7.47 -10.67
C MET A 90 8.10 8.49 -9.85
N THR A 91 7.45 9.45 -10.51
CA THR A 91 6.60 10.45 -9.85
C THR A 91 5.41 9.81 -9.15
N SER A 92 4.75 8.83 -9.78
CA SER A 92 3.62 8.11 -9.18
C SER A 92 4.04 7.29 -7.96
N TRP A 93 5.21 6.65 -8.03
CA TRP A 93 5.79 5.92 -6.91
C TRP A 93 6.10 6.85 -5.73
N HIS A 94 6.67 8.02 -5.98
CA HIS A 94 6.90 9.03 -4.95
C HIS A 94 5.59 9.52 -4.32
N ALA A 95 4.58 9.83 -5.13
CA ALA A 95 3.27 10.23 -4.62
C ALA A 95 2.60 9.14 -3.77
N VAL A 96 2.74 7.87 -4.17
CA VAL A 96 2.28 6.71 -3.41
C VAL A 96 3.02 6.63 -2.07
N LYS A 97 4.35 6.70 -2.06
CA LYS A 97 5.16 6.73 -0.84
C LYS A 97 4.76 7.86 0.10
N ASP A 98 4.63 9.07 -0.40
CA ASP A 98 4.23 10.24 0.40
C ASP A 98 2.84 10.05 1.00
N SER A 99 1.90 9.54 0.21
CA SER A 99 0.55 9.24 0.67
C SER A 99 0.54 8.14 1.72
N LEU A 100 1.34 7.09 1.57
CA LEU A 100 1.49 6.01 2.55
C LEU A 100 2.05 6.54 3.88
N ASN A 101 3.06 7.42 3.81
CA ASN A 101 3.63 8.08 4.99
C ASN A 101 2.60 8.97 5.70
N ARG A 102 1.73 9.66 4.96
CA ARG A 102 0.64 10.48 5.55
C ARG A 102 -0.49 9.65 6.19
N ILE A 103 -0.78 8.47 5.65
CA ILE A 103 -1.80 7.57 6.23
C ILE A 103 -1.30 7.02 7.58
N GLY A 104 0.01 6.80 7.71
CA GLY A 104 0.64 6.30 8.92
C GLY A 104 0.32 4.82 9.20
N PRO A 105 0.82 4.26 10.32
CA PRO A 105 0.46 2.92 10.76
C PRO A 105 -1.05 2.82 11.04
N GLU A 106 -1.61 1.62 10.87
CA GLU A 106 -3.07 1.40 10.96
C GLU A 106 -3.65 1.76 12.34
N THR A 107 -2.79 1.75 13.36
CA THR A 107 -3.08 2.18 14.74
C THR A 107 -3.51 3.64 14.82
N ASN A 108 -2.99 4.54 13.96
CA ASN A 108 -3.34 5.96 13.95
C ASN A 108 -4.70 6.23 13.28
N TYR A 109 -5.16 5.33 12.41
CA TYR A 109 -6.48 5.43 11.78
C TYR A 109 -7.61 5.12 12.78
N ARG A 110 -7.39 4.18 13.71
CA ARG A 110 -8.36 3.88 14.78
C ARG A 110 -8.53 5.05 15.75
N LYS A 111 -7.47 5.80 16.07
CA LYS A 111 -7.55 6.96 16.98
C LYS A 111 -8.43 8.09 16.44
N ARG A 112 -8.28 8.46 15.16
CA ARG A 112 -9.06 9.55 14.56
C ARG A 112 -10.55 9.26 14.48
N LYS A 113 -10.95 7.99 14.31
CA LYS A 113 -12.39 7.60 14.32
C LYS A 113 -12.99 7.50 15.73
N SER A 114 -12.18 7.30 16.77
CA SER A 114 -12.64 7.31 18.16
C SER A 114 -12.72 8.73 18.76
N GLU A 115 -11.92 9.68 18.27
CA GLU A 115 -11.99 11.07 18.72
C GLU A 115 -13.19 11.81 18.09
N ASP A 116 -13.51 11.56 16.80
CA ASP A 116 -14.70 12.15 16.14
C ASP A 116 -16.04 11.67 16.72
N ARG A 117 -16.06 10.53 17.43
CA ARG A 117 -17.27 10.03 18.11
C ARG A 117 -17.43 10.53 19.54
N SER A 118 -16.42 11.17 20.12
CA SER A 118 -16.42 11.55 21.54
C SER A 118 -16.78 13.03 21.79
N GLN A 119 -17.11 13.80 20.76
CA GLN A 119 -17.46 15.23 20.89
C GLN A 119 -18.90 15.60 20.51
N ASN A 120 -19.81 14.65 20.22
CA ASN A 120 -21.20 14.97 19.85
C ASN A 120 -22.27 14.60 20.89
N THR A 121 -21.92 14.59 22.18
CA THR A 121 -22.90 14.50 23.28
C THR A 121 -22.55 15.52 24.35
N ASN A 122 -22.95 16.79 24.15
CA ASN A 122 -23.35 17.73 25.20
C ASN A 122 -23.48 19.14 24.61
N SER A 123 -24.68 19.46 24.13
CA SER A 123 -25.17 20.84 23.99
C SER A 123 -26.69 20.78 23.77
N THR A 124 -27.42 20.35 24.80
CA THR A 124 -28.85 20.68 24.94
C THR A 124 -29.19 20.70 26.42
N GLN A 125 -29.06 21.87 27.03
CA GLN A 125 -29.94 22.38 28.08
C GLN A 125 -29.69 23.87 28.28
#